data_AF-A0A7S2ITD7-F1
#
_entry.id   AF-A0A7S2ITD7-F1
#
_cell.length_a   1.000
_cell.length_b   1.000
_cell.length_c   1.000
_cell.angle_alpha   90.00
_cell.angle_beta   90.00
_cell.angle_gamma   90.00
#
_symmetry.space_group_name_H-M   'P 1'
#
loop_
_entity.id
_entity.type
_entity.pdbx_description
1 polymer ?
#
loop_
_entity_poly.entity_id
_entity_poly.type
_entity_poly.pdbx_seq_one_letter_code
_entity_poly.pdbx_strand_id
1 'polypeptide(L)'
;GLLKGDALVSFLKAESVALACTLRDGFEMRSGRRIAVQPAKFEKREGVEGAAAPPERKRLSKDEAQLRKKQKLLEQRALAQWESGMAVGKRSTTVILTGLFEGTSAEGEDAAAFYANLRQDVEGE
;
A
#
# COMPACT_ATOMS: atom_id res chain seq x y z
N GLY A 1 -24.75 13.98 6.78
CA GLY A 1 -24.01 13.85 5.50
C GLY A 1 -22.65 13.25 5.78
N LEU A 2 -22.15 12.37 4.89
CA LEU A 2 -20.75 11.93 4.94
C LEU A 2 -19.86 13.14 4.66
N LEU A 3 -18.90 13.40 5.55
CA LEU A 3 -17.88 14.43 5.32
C LEU A 3 -17.13 14.05 4.03
N LYS A 4 -17.28 14.87 3.00
CA LYS A 4 -16.55 14.70 1.73
C LYS A 4 -15.08 15.09 2.00
N GLY A 5 -14.27 14.11 2.43
CA GLY A 5 -12.87 14.36 2.77
C GLY A 5 -12.20 13.23 3.55
N ASP A 6 -12.97 12.40 4.26
CA ASP A 6 -12.42 11.29 5.03
C ASP A 6 -12.35 10.00 4.20
N ALA A 7 -11.26 9.26 4.37
CA ALA A 7 -11.04 7.97 3.72
C ALA A 7 -10.61 6.91 4.76
N LEU A 8 -11.07 5.68 4.56
CA LEU A 8 -10.67 4.53 5.36
C LEU A 8 -9.78 3.63 4.52
N VAL A 9 -8.54 3.43 4.97
CA VAL A 9 -7.55 2.58 4.30
C VAL A 9 -7.25 1.38 5.19
N SER A 10 -7.28 0.18 4.60
CA SER A 10 -7.00 -1.07 5.29
C SER A 10 -5.66 -1.62 4.85
N PHE A 11 -4.82 -1.99 5.82
CA PHE A 11 -3.54 -2.65 5.59
C PHE A 11 -3.60 -4.13 5.97
N LEU A 12 -2.67 -4.93 5.45
CA LEU A 12 -2.58 -6.35 5.80
C LEU A 12 -1.97 -6.56 7.20
N LYS A 13 -0.93 -5.78 7.55
CA LYS A 13 -0.20 -5.87 8.82
C LYS A 13 -0.45 -4.64 9.68
N ALA A 14 -0.44 -4.83 11.00
CA ALA A 14 -0.60 -3.74 11.96
C ALA A 14 0.58 -2.76 11.92
N GLU A 15 1.80 -3.25 11.69
CA GLU A 15 3.01 -2.42 11.55
C GLU A 15 2.91 -1.42 10.41
N SER A 16 2.26 -1.81 9.31
CA SER A 16 2.00 -0.92 8.17
C SER A 16 1.11 0.26 8.54
N VAL A 17 0.21 0.11 9.53
CA VAL A 17 -0.63 1.21 10.02
C VAL A 17 0.22 2.26 10.75
N ALA A 18 1.13 1.81 11.62
CA ALA A 18 2.03 2.70 12.35
C ALA A 18 2.93 3.47 11.37
N LEU A 19 3.54 2.75 10.42
CA LEU A 19 4.40 3.33 9.40
C LEU A 19 3.67 4.37 8.54
N ALA A 20 2.43 4.06 8.14
CA ALA A 20 1.60 5.01 7.38
C ALA A 20 1.30 6.28 8.17
N CYS A 21 0.99 6.17 9.46
CA CYS A 21 0.76 7.34 10.31
C CYS A 21 2.03 8.21 10.41
N THR A 22 3.21 7.62 10.59
CA THR A 22 4.47 8.38 10.66
C THR A 22 4.88 9.04 9.34
N LEU A 23 4.66 8.39 8.21
CA LEU A 23 5.16 8.90 6.92
C LEU A 23 4.17 9.80 6.17
N ARG A 24 2.87 9.62 6.39
CA ARG A 24 1.83 10.26 5.56
C ARG A 24 1.03 11.32 6.30
N ASP A 25 1.18 11.44 7.61
CA ASP A 25 0.58 12.54 8.34
C ASP A 25 1.21 13.87 7.92
N GLY A 26 0.39 14.83 7.51
CA GLY A 26 0.82 16.13 6.98
C GLY A 26 1.24 16.11 5.50
N PHE A 27 1.13 14.98 4.80
CA PHE A 27 1.51 14.89 3.38
C PHE A 27 0.64 15.79 2.50
N GLU A 28 1.27 16.49 1.55
CA GLU A 28 0.58 17.41 0.66
C GLU A 28 0.20 16.70 -0.65
N MET A 29 -1.06 16.26 -0.75
CA MET A 29 -1.53 15.44 -1.88
C MET A 29 -1.79 16.30 -3.14
N ARG A 30 -2.16 17.56 -2.94
CA ARG A 30 -2.32 18.60 -3.98
C ARG A 30 -1.88 19.91 -3.35
N SER A 31 -1.35 20.83 -4.15
CA SER A 31 -0.91 22.15 -3.66
C SER A 31 -1.93 22.79 -2.71
N GLY A 32 -1.49 23.07 -1.49
CA GLY A 32 -2.28 23.65 -0.40
C GLY A 32 -3.20 22.68 0.36
N ARG A 33 -3.22 21.38 0.04
CA ARG A 33 -4.09 20.39 0.69
C ARG A 33 -3.26 19.30 1.37
N ARG A 34 -3.04 19.50 2.67
CA ARG A 34 -2.42 18.51 3.56
C ARG A 34 -3.47 17.53 4.06
N ILE A 35 -3.08 16.26 4.13
CA ILE A 35 -3.91 15.21 4.72
C ILE A 35 -3.44 14.92 6.15
N ALA A 36 -4.39 14.63 7.03
CA ALA A 36 -4.11 14.09 8.36
C ALA A 36 -4.34 12.58 8.32
N VAL A 37 -3.40 11.81 8.87
CA VAL A 37 -3.50 10.34 8.90
C VAL A 37 -3.52 9.88 10.33
N GLN A 38 -4.58 9.16 10.70
CA GLN A 38 -4.78 8.66 12.05
C GLN A 38 -5.14 7.18 12.06
N PRO A 39 -4.75 6.43 13.12
CA PRO A 39 -5.23 5.08 13.31
C PRO A 39 -6.76 5.08 13.40
N ALA A 40 -7.40 4.19 12.63
CA ALA A 40 -8.85 4.10 12.61
C ALA A 40 -9.38 3.69 13.99
N LYS A 41 -10.19 4.56 14.61
CA LYS A 41 -10.95 4.24 15.82
C LYS A 41 -12.38 3.88 15.42
N PHE A 42 -12.75 2.63 15.64
CA PHE A 42 -14.11 2.15 15.42
C PHE A 42 -14.89 2.24 16.72
N GLU A 43 -15.39 3.43 17.02
CA GLU A 43 -16.35 3.58 18.10
C GLU A 43 -17.73 3.17 17.58
N LYS A 44 -18.36 2.22 18.28
CA LYS A 44 -19.77 1.95 18.10
C LYS A 44 -20.47 3.25 18.51
N ARG A 45 -21.18 3.91 17.58
CA ARG A 45 -21.97 5.10 17.92
C ARG A 45 -23.06 4.70 18.92
N GLU A 46 -22.75 4.78 20.21
CA GLU A 46 -23.75 4.69 21.25
C GLU A 46 -24.42 6.06 21.36
N GLY A 47 -25.71 6.13 21.05
CA GLY A 47 -26.54 7.30 21.41
C GLY A 47 -26.60 8.46 20.42
N VAL A 48 -26.74 8.23 19.11
CA VAL A 48 -27.33 9.27 18.24
C VAL A 48 -28.81 8.94 18.04
N GLU A 49 -29.64 9.42 18.97
CA GLU A 49 -31.07 9.59 18.73
C GLU A 49 -31.24 10.47 17.47
N GLY A 50 -31.50 9.82 16.33
CA GLY A 50 -31.65 10.49 15.03
C GLY A 50 -30.67 10.09 13.93
N ALA A 51 -29.69 9.20 14.18
CA ALA A 51 -28.91 8.63 13.08
C ALA A 51 -29.76 7.57 12.36
N ALA A 52 -30.35 7.98 11.24
CA ALA A 52 -31.02 7.08 10.31
C ALA A 52 -30.22 5.79 10.15
N ALA A 53 -30.90 4.66 10.37
CA ALA A 53 -30.32 3.33 10.29
C ALA A 53 -29.41 3.23 9.05
N PRO A 54 -28.24 2.58 9.15
CA PRO A 54 -27.39 2.39 7.98
C PRO A 54 -28.27 1.77 6.87
N PRO A 55 -28.20 2.29 5.62
CA PRO A 55 -29.06 1.80 4.55
C PRO A 55 -28.89 0.29 4.47
N GLU A 56 -30.00 -0.45 4.50
CA GLU A 56 -29.98 -1.90 4.37
C GLU A 56 -29.16 -2.26 3.14
N ARG A 57 -27.95 -2.75 3.37
CA ARG A 57 -27.11 -3.24 2.30
C ARG A 57 -27.87 -4.42 1.71
N LYS A 58 -28.28 -4.30 0.44
CA LYS A 58 -28.87 -5.42 -0.30
C LYS A 58 -28.01 -6.65 -0.02
N ARG A 59 -28.63 -7.69 0.55
CA ARG A 59 -27.93 -8.94 0.84
C ARG A 59 -27.40 -9.43 -0.49
N LEU A 60 -26.07 -9.46 -0.62
CA LEU A 60 -25.40 -9.99 -1.81
C LEU A 60 -25.97 -11.39 -2.06
N SER A 61 -26.18 -11.74 -3.33
CA SER A 61 -26.60 -13.09 -3.66
C SER A 61 -25.53 -14.08 -3.15
N LYS A 62 -25.92 -15.34 -2.93
CA LYS A 62 -24.98 -16.38 -2.47
C LYS A 62 -23.78 -16.49 -3.42
N ASP A 63 -24.01 -16.31 -4.71
CA ASP A 63 -22.98 -16.40 -5.75
C ASP A 63 -22.04 -15.19 -5.72
N GLU A 64 -22.57 -13.98 -5.54
CA GLU A 64 -21.77 -12.76 -5.45
C GLU A 64 -20.90 -12.76 -4.18
N ALA A 65 -21.45 -13.26 -3.07
CA ALA A 65 -20.71 -13.45 -1.82
C ALA A 65 -19.58 -14.50 -1.97
N GLN A 66 -19.83 -15.58 -2.69
CA GLN A 66 -18.80 -16.59 -2.99
C GLN A 66 -17.71 -16.05 -3.91
N LEU A 67 -18.08 -15.29 -4.94
CA LEU A 67 -17.12 -14.67 -5.86
C LEU A 67 -16.21 -13.68 -5.12
N ARG A 68 -16.77 -12.85 -4.25
CA ARG A 68 -16.01 -11.89 -3.45
C ARG A 68 -15.06 -12.57 -2.46
N LYS A 69 -15.47 -13.71 -1.88
CA LYS A 69 -14.58 -14.55 -1.05
C LYS A 69 -13.41 -15.11 -1.87
N LYS A 70 -13.68 -15.61 -3.09
CA LYS A 70 -12.63 -16.13 -3.99
C LYS A 70 -11.66 -15.04 -4.43
N GLN A 71 -12.16 -13.85 -4.77
CA GLN A 71 -11.31 -12.69 -5.10
C GLN A 71 -10.41 -12.30 -3.94
N LYS A 72 -10.98 -12.19 -2.73
CA LYS A 72 -10.19 -11.88 -1.52
C LYS A 72 -9.11 -12.93 -1.24
N LEU A 73 -9.40 -14.21 -1.49
CA LEU A 73 -8.43 -15.30 -1.36
C LEU A 73 -7.31 -15.21 -2.40
N LEU A 74 -7.65 -14.85 -3.64
CA LEU A 74 -6.69 -14.63 -4.73
C LEU A 74 -5.76 -13.43 -4.43
N GLU A 75 -6.32 -12.32 -3.96
CA GLU A 75 -5.55 -11.15 -3.53
C GLU A 75 -4.61 -11.50 -2.37
N GLN A 76 -5.11 -12.20 -1.36
CA GLN A 76 -4.29 -12.65 -0.22
C GLN A 76 -3.16 -13.58 -0.67
N ARG A 77 -3.43 -14.48 -1.62
CA ARG A 77 -2.42 -15.40 -2.17
C ARG A 77 -1.38 -14.67 -3.03
N ALA A 78 -1.80 -13.72 -3.87
CA ALA A 78 -0.89 -12.90 -4.67
C ALA A 78 0.04 -12.06 -3.77
N LEU A 79 -0.50 -11.49 -2.69
CA LEU A 79 0.30 -10.76 -1.69
C LEU A 79 1.27 -11.68 -0.94
N ALA A 80 0.84 -12.90 -0.57
CA ALA A 80 1.72 -13.88 0.06
C ALA A 80 2.84 -14.36 -0.88
N GLN A 81 2.57 -14.48 -2.18
CA GLN A 81 3.59 -14.80 -3.19
C GLN A 81 4.58 -13.65 -3.40
N TRP A 82 4.14 -12.39 -3.22
CA TRP A 82 5.03 -11.23 -3.24
C TRP A 82 5.95 -11.18 -2.02
N GLU A 83 5.45 -11.55 -0.83
CA GLU A 83 6.25 -11.58 0.40
C GLU A 83 7.21 -12.78 0.49
N SER A 84 6.95 -13.88 -0.23
CA SER A 84 7.81 -15.08 -0.16
C SER A 84 9.08 -14.99 -1.02
N GLY A 85 9.38 -13.83 -1.63
CA GLY A 85 10.59 -13.58 -2.42
C GLY A 85 10.67 -14.32 -3.75
N MET A 86 10.07 -15.50 -3.88
CA MET A 86 10.10 -16.34 -5.07
C MET A 86 8.93 -17.33 -5.05
N ALA A 87 7.93 -17.14 -5.90
CA ALA A 87 6.98 -18.19 -6.24
C ALA A 87 6.91 -18.35 -7.76
N VAL A 88 7.88 -19.12 -8.27
CA VAL A 88 7.91 -19.94 -9.49
C VAL A 88 6.63 -19.86 -10.32
N GLY A 89 6.58 -18.86 -11.21
CA GLY A 89 5.43 -18.62 -12.09
C GLY A 89 5.85 -18.18 -13.48
N LYS A 90 6.75 -18.92 -14.15
CA LYS A 90 7.15 -18.87 -15.59
C LYS A 90 7.35 -17.51 -16.28
N ARG A 91 7.29 -16.37 -15.58
CA ARG A 91 7.49 -15.04 -16.15
C ARG A 91 8.46 -14.30 -15.25
N SER A 92 9.61 -13.95 -15.81
CA SER A 92 10.57 -13.03 -15.21
C SER A 92 9.83 -11.71 -14.94
N THR A 93 9.66 -11.37 -13.67
CA THR A 93 9.12 -10.06 -13.29
C THR A 93 10.28 -9.08 -13.33
N THR A 94 10.29 -8.17 -14.31
CA THR A 94 11.29 -7.12 -14.39
C THR A 94 10.85 -5.95 -13.52
N VAL A 95 11.61 -5.64 -12.47
CA VAL A 95 11.36 -4.50 -11.60
C VAL A 95 12.31 -3.37 -12.01
N ILE A 96 11.75 -2.21 -12.36
CA ILE A 96 12.52 -1.00 -12.69
C ILE A 96 12.52 -0.12 -11.44
N LEU A 97 13.66 -0.05 -10.77
CA LEU A 97 13.89 0.84 -9.62
C LEU A 97 14.44 2.17 -10.12
N THR A 98 13.71 3.26 -9.90
CA THR A 98 14.15 4.62 -10.25
C THR A 98 14.58 5.39 -9.01
N GLY A 99 15.60 6.24 -9.14
CA GLY A 99 16.07 7.10 -8.05
C GLY A 99 16.93 6.43 -6.98
N LEU A 100 17.53 5.27 -7.28
CA LEU A 100 18.47 4.58 -6.39
C LEU A 100 19.80 5.33 -6.20
N PHE A 101 20.21 6.09 -7.21
CA PHE A 101 21.49 6.78 -7.26
C PHE A 101 21.31 8.23 -7.67
N GLU A 102 22.13 9.10 -7.11
CA GLU A 102 22.21 10.50 -7.49
C GLU A 102 23.16 10.65 -8.68
N GLY A 103 22.81 11.49 -9.67
CA GLY A 103 23.61 11.64 -10.90
C GLY A 103 25.03 12.16 -10.65
N THR A 104 25.22 12.88 -9.55
CA THR A 104 26.52 13.41 -9.10
C THR A 104 27.53 12.30 -8.79
N SER A 105 27.09 11.17 -8.23
CA SER A 105 27.95 10.03 -7.92
C SER A 105 28.40 9.26 -9.17
N ALA A 106 27.68 9.39 -10.28
CA ALA A 106 28.01 8.76 -11.55
C ALA A 106 28.99 9.57 -12.41
N GLU A 107 29.11 10.88 -12.16
CA GLU A 107 29.96 11.81 -12.94
C GLU A 107 31.19 12.32 -12.17
N GLY A 108 31.29 12.04 -10.87
CA GLY A 108 32.40 12.47 -10.02
C GLY A 108 33.70 11.67 -10.18
N GLU A 109 34.72 12.02 -9.39
CA GLU A 109 36.03 11.34 -9.39
C GLU A 109 35.94 9.84 -9.05
N ASP A 110 34.91 9.45 -8.30
CA ASP A 110 34.66 8.07 -7.87
C ASP A 110 33.79 7.24 -8.84
N ALA A 111 33.46 7.78 -10.03
CA ALA A 111 32.58 7.12 -11.00
C ALA A 111 33.06 5.70 -11.38
N ALA A 112 34.38 5.50 -11.51
CA ALA A 112 34.96 4.20 -11.83
C ALA A 112 34.72 3.16 -10.73
N ALA A 113 34.84 3.55 -9.45
CA ALA A 113 34.56 2.69 -8.32
C ALA A 113 33.06 2.42 -8.18
N PHE A 114 32.23 3.43 -8.41
CA PHE A 114 30.77 3.32 -8.43
C PHE A 114 30.28 2.26 -9.43
N TYR A 115 30.72 2.32 -10.69
CA TYR A 115 30.32 1.34 -11.71
C TYR A 115 30.91 -0.06 -11.47
N ALA A 116 32.08 -0.16 -10.85
CA ALA A 116 32.67 -1.45 -10.47
C ALA A 116 31.82 -2.16 -9.39
N ASN A 117 31.41 -1.43 -8.36
CA ASN A 117 30.51 -1.94 -7.33
C ASN A 117 29.13 -2.29 -7.91
N LEU A 118 28.58 -1.43 -8.77
CA LEU A 118 27.28 -1.68 -9.41
C LEU A 118 27.30 -2.95 -10.27
N ARG A 119 28.40 -3.23 -10.99
CA ARG A 119 28.54 -4.51 -11.72
C ARG A 119 28.58 -5.70 -10.77
N GLN A 120 29.34 -5.59 -9.68
CA GLN A 120 29.44 -6.66 -8.71
C GLN A 120 28.08 -6.97 -8.06
N ASP A 121 27.28 -5.94 -7.77
CA ASP A 121 25.93 -6.11 -7.20
C ASP A 121 24.94 -6.73 -8.19
N VAL A 122 25.09 -6.47 -9.50
CA VAL A 122 24.22 -7.02 -10.56
C VAL A 122 24.62 -8.44 -10.96
N GLU A 123 25.92 -8.76 -10.95
CA GLU A 123 26.45 -10.06 -11.36
C GLU A 123 26.62 -11.05 -10.19
N GLY A 124 26.56 -10.57 -8.95
CA GLY A 124 26.82 -11.33 -7.73
C GLY A 124 25.63 -12.10 -7.13
N GLU A 125 24.46 -12.09 -7.79
CA GLU A 125 23.24 -12.80 -7.38
C GLU A 125 22.87 -13.90 -8.39
#